data_AF-A0A976IBV8-F1
#
_entry.id   AF-A0A976IBV8-F1
#
_cell.length_a   1.000
_cell.length_b   1.000
_cell.length_c   1.000
_cell.angle_alpha   90.00
_cell.angle_beta   90.00
_cell.angle_gamma   90.00
#
_symmetry.space_group_name_H-M   'P 1'
#
loop_
_entity.id
_entity.type
_entity.pdbx_description
1 polymer ?
#
loop_
_entity_poly.entity_id
_entity_poly.type
_entity_poly.pdbx_seq_one_letter_code
_entity_poly.pdbx_strand_id
1 'polypeptide(L)'
;MADGYDPQKSRVAEDTLADFLRAPLTGDLLEVPGIGKAAIAKLSSEDGEDAVTNTFQLIGKFLILKENSDDNDDGLIDCAAHCDAFWFWLKSKGITAYRSGIVMAIAEKVNTMLPGIYDAAEFQ
;
A
#
# COMPACT_ATOMS: atom_id res chain seq x y z
N MET A 1 -4.99 18.38 -12.29
CA MET A 1 -4.83 16.91 -12.32
C MET A 1 -4.97 16.44 -10.89
N ALA A 2 -5.96 15.62 -10.57
CA ALA A 2 -6.06 15.07 -9.22
C ALA A 2 -4.81 14.23 -8.94
N ASP A 3 -4.24 14.40 -7.75
CA ASP A 3 -3.16 13.55 -7.24
C ASP A 3 -3.71 12.12 -7.01
N GLY A 4 -2.87 11.10 -6.85
CA GLY A 4 -3.37 9.73 -6.62
C GLY A 4 -2.33 8.63 -6.88
N TYR A 5 -2.74 7.40 -6.63
CA TYR A 5 -2.01 6.21 -7.02
C TYR A 5 -1.92 6.10 -8.54
N ASP A 6 -0.75 5.66 -8.97
CA ASP A 6 -0.42 5.48 -10.37
C ASP A 6 0.75 4.49 -10.40
N PRO A 7 0.54 3.25 -10.84
CA PRO A 7 1.58 2.22 -10.85
C PRO A 7 2.75 2.62 -11.76
N GLN A 8 2.52 3.40 -12.82
CA GLN A 8 3.59 3.86 -13.73
C GLN A 8 4.54 4.85 -13.06
N LYS A 9 4.13 5.48 -11.96
CA LYS A 9 5.00 6.32 -11.12
C LYS A 9 5.82 5.53 -10.09
N SER A 10 5.63 4.21 -10.01
CA SER A 10 6.50 3.36 -9.21
C SER A 10 7.94 3.42 -9.71
N ARG A 11 8.89 3.42 -8.77
CA ARG A 11 10.33 3.35 -9.04
C ARG A 11 10.96 2.10 -8.44
N VAL A 12 10.14 1.12 -8.06
CA VAL A 12 10.60 -0.16 -7.52
C VAL A 12 11.09 -0.99 -8.71
N ALA A 13 12.32 -1.51 -8.62
CA ALA A 13 12.84 -2.42 -9.63
C ALA A 13 12.08 -3.77 -9.56
N GLU A 14 11.86 -4.39 -10.72
CA GLU A 14 11.10 -5.65 -10.82
C GLU A 14 11.70 -6.75 -9.94
N ASP A 15 13.02 -6.90 -9.93
CA ASP A 15 13.71 -7.88 -9.07
C ASP A 15 13.47 -7.61 -7.58
N THR A 16 13.52 -6.34 -7.16
CA THR A 16 13.26 -5.95 -5.76
C THR A 16 11.83 -6.27 -5.34
N LEU A 17 10.86 -6.03 -6.24
CA LEU A 17 9.48 -6.40 -6.00
C LEU A 17 9.34 -7.92 -5.91
N ALA A 18 9.88 -8.65 -6.87
CA ALA A 18 9.78 -10.11 -6.94
C ALA A 18 10.39 -10.79 -5.70
N ASP A 19 11.51 -10.27 -5.19
CA ASP A 19 12.13 -10.73 -3.95
C ASP A 19 11.22 -10.49 -2.74
N PHE A 20 10.64 -9.29 -2.63
CA PHE A 20 9.68 -8.97 -1.56
C PHE A 20 8.44 -9.87 -1.60
N LEU A 21 7.90 -10.15 -2.79
CA LEU A 21 6.72 -11.00 -2.96
C LEU A 21 6.99 -12.44 -2.50
N ARG A 22 8.18 -12.98 -2.76
CA ARG A 22 8.56 -14.35 -2.37
C ARG A 22 9.00 -14.49 -0.91
N ALA A 23 9.57 -13.44 -0.33
CA ALA A 23 10.11 -13.49 1.03
C ALA A 23 8.99 -13.61 2.09
N PRO A 24 9.20 -14.35 3.20
CA PRO A 24 8.29 -14.29 4.35
C PRO A 24 8.36 -12.90 5.00
N LEU A 25 7.24 -12.39 5.48
CA LEU A 25 7.19 -11.13 6.24
C LEU A 25 7.75 -11.35 7.64
N THR A 26 8.64 -10.46 8.06
CA THR A 26 9.28 -10.51 9.38
C THR A 26 8.71 -9.50 10.36
N GLY A 27 7.97 -8.51 9.83
CA GLY A 27 7.49 -7.36 10.59
C GLY A 27 8.44 -6.16 10.53
N ASP A 28 9.60 -6.27 9.88
CA ASP A 28 10.47 -5.12 9.64
C ASP A 28 9.94 -4.28 8.46
N LEU A 29 9.56 -3.02 8.74
CA LEU A 29 9.08 -2.11 7.70
C LEU A 29 10.12 -1.80 6.61
N LEU A 30 11.41 -2.01 6.85
CA LEU A 30 12.46 -1.86 5.82
C LEU A 30 12.40 -2.96 4.76
N GLU A 31 11.65 -4.04 4.99
CA GLU A 31 11.46 -5.10 4.01
C GLU A 31 10.55 -4.66 2.85
N VAL A 32 9.75 -3.60 3.04
CA VAL A 32 8.82 -3.07 2.03
C VAL A 32 9.54 -2.11 1.07
N PRO A 33 9.54 -2.40 -0.25
CA PRO A 33 10.12 -1.49 -1.23
C PRO A 33 9.56 -0.06 -1.16
N GLY A 34 10.47 0.92 -1.14
CA GLY A 34 10.12 2.34 -1.02
C GLY A 34 10.00 2.85 0.42
N ILE A 35 10.07 1.99 1.44
CA ILE A 35 10.11 2.39 2.85
C ILE A 35 11.55 2.45 3.35
N GLY A 36 11.99 3.64 3.76
CA GLY A 36 13.26 3.86 4.46
C GLY A 36 13.04 4.44 5.85
N LYS A 37 14.14 4.66 6.59
CA LYS A 37 14.12 5.16 7.98
C LYS A 37 13.26 6.41 8.18
N ALA A 38 13.27 7.34 7.22
CA ALA A 38 12.47 8.56 7.28
C ALA A 38 10.96 8.31 7.10
N ALA A 39 10.57 7.30 6.31
CA ALA A 39 9.18 6.88 6.18
C ALA A 39 8.73 6.15 7.45
N ILE A 40 9.56 5.28 8.02
CA ILE A 40 9.28 4.60 9.31
C ILE A 40 8.99 5.61 10.41
N ALA A 41 9.85 6.62 10.57
CA ALA A 41 9.64 7.66 11.58
C ALA A 41 8.29 8.38 11.44
N LYS A 42 7.77 8.54 10.21
CA LYS A 42 6.47 9.16 9.92
C LYS A 42 5.30 8.19 10.12
N LEU A 43 5.49 6.92 9.77
CA LEU A 43 4.49 5.88 10.03
C LEU A 43 4.26 5.69 11.54
N SER A 44 5.31 5.86 12.34
CA SER A 44 5.28 5.74 13.79
C SER A 44 5.05 7.06 14.55
N SER A 45 4.91 8.22 13.90
CA SER A 45 4.94 9.52 14.58
C SER A 45 3.63 9.94 15.27
N GLU A 46 2.54 9.21 15.05
CA GLU A 46 1.26 9.51 15.68
C GLU A 46 1.07 8.70 16.96
N ASP A 47 0.59 9.35 18.02
CA ASP A 47 0.22 8.68 19.27
C ASP A 47 -1.15 8.02 19.10
N GLY A 48 -1.25 6.71 19.31
CA GLY A 48 -2.52 5.97 19.34
C GLY A 48 -2.63 4.82 18.35
N GLU A 49 -3.86 4.49 17.96
CA GLU A 49 -4.21 3.28 17.18
C GLU A 49 -3.76 3.32 15.71
N ASP A 50 -3.39 4.50 15.19
CA ASP A 50 -2.99 4.68 13.79
C ASP A 50 -1.47 4.65 13.57
N ALA A 51 -0.69 4.37 14.63
CA ALA A 51 0.75 4.18 14.55
C ALA A 51 1.09 2.84 13.86
N VAL A 52 1.92 2.91 12.81
CA VAL A 52 2.41 1.72 12.10
C VAL A 52 3.88 1.51 12.42
N THR A 53 4.17 0.38 13.06
CA THR A 53 5.49 0.01 13.59
C THR A 53 6.03 -1.30 13.02
N ASN A 54 5.19 -2.07 12.33
CA ASN A 54 5.58 -3.30 11.66
C ASN A 54 4.81 -3.52 10.35
N THR A 55 5.31 -4.40 9.49
CA THR A 55 4.71 -4.67 8.17
C THR A 55 3.29 -5.22 8.23
N PHE A 56 2.96 -6.00 9.27
CA PHE A 56 1.62 -6.56 9.45
C PHE A 56 0.58 -5.46 9.72
N GLN A 57 0.95 -4.45 10.53
CA GLN A 57 0.10 -3.28 10.77
C GLN A 57 -0.09 -2.45 9.50
N LEU A 58 0.96 -2.32 8.67
CA LEU A 58 0.85 -1.63 7.39
C LEU A 58 -0.12 -2.35 6.43
N ILE A 59 -0.03 -3.67 6.35
CA ILE A 59 -0.98 -4.51 5.60
C ILE A 59 -2.39 -4.39 6.18
N GLY A 60 -2.53 -4.45 7.50
CA GLY A 60 -3.81 -4.27 8.18
C GLY A 60 -4.43 -2.91 7.83
N LYS A 61 -3.62 -1.86 7.76
CA LYS A 61 -4.08 -0.53 7.33
C LYS A 61 -4.55 -0.52 5.88
N PHE A 62 -3.79 -1.14 4.96
CA PHE A 62 -4.23 -1.32 3.58
C PHE A 62 -5.59 -2.05 3.52
N LEU A 63 -5.76 -3.16 4.24
CA LEU A 63 -7.00 -3.92 4.26
C LEU A 63 -8.19 -3.14 4.82
N ILE A 64 -8.01 -2.37 5.91
CA ILE A 64 -9.07 -1.55 6.51
C ILE A 64 -9.62 -0.51 5.52
N LEU A 65 -8.79 -0.03 4.61
CA LEU A 65 -9.19 0.97 3.61
C LEU A 65 -10.00 0.39 2.44
N LYS A 66 -10.21 -0.94 2.37
CA LYS A 66 -11.15 -1.54 1.41
C LYS A 66 -12.57 -1.39 1.95
N GLU A 67 -13.08 -0.15 1.88
CA GLU A 67 -14.38 0.22 2.44
C GLU A 67 -15.54 -0.32 1.60
N ASN A 68 -16.73 -0.36 2.23
CA ASN A 68 -17.96 -0.67 1.53
C ASN A 68 -18.31 0.44 0.53
N SER A 69 -18.99 0.08 -0.56
CA SER A 69 -19.49 1.00 -1.56
C SER A 69 -20.94 0.66 -1.91
N ASP A 70 -21.80 1.68 -2.00
CA ASP A 70 -23.15 1.52 -2.55
C ASP A 70 -23.17 1.65 -4.09
N ASP A 71 -22.04 2.05 -4.69
CA ASP A 71 -21.92 2.33 -6.12
C ASP A 71 -21.50 1.10 -6.96
N ASN A 72 -21.13 -0.01 -6.31
CA ASN A 72 -20.65 -1.23 -6.96
C ASN A 72 -21.46 -2.47 -6.53
N ASP A 73 -21.66 -3.41 -7.46
CA ASP A 73 -22.44 -4.64 -7.24
C ASP A 73 -21.83 -5.58 -6.18
N ASP A 74 -20.51 -5.51 -5.95
CA ASP A 74 -19.81 -6.29 -4.94
C ASP A 74 -19.88 -5.68 -3.52
N GLY A 75 -20.48 -4.49 -3.40
CA GLY A 75 -20.63 -3.77 -2.14
C GLY A 75 -19.33 -3.18 -1.59
N LEU A 76 -18.25 -3.14 -2.39
CA LEU A 76 -16.93 -2.67 -1.97
C LEU A 76 -16.41 -1.60 -2.96
N ILE A 77 -15.54 -0.70 -2.49
CA ILE A 77 -14.84 0.20 -3.42
C ILE A 77 -13.98 -0.62 -4.38
N ASP A 78 -13.82 -0.17 -5.63
CA ASP A 78 -13.03 -0.89 -6.64
C ASP A 78 -11.52 -0.90 -6.30
N CYS A 79 -10.70 -1.59 -7.12
CA CYS A 79 -9.26 -1.67 -6.87
C CYS A 79 -8.57 -0.31 -6.97
N ALA A 80 -8.98 0.52 -7.92
CA ALA A 80 -8.41 1.85 -8.14
C ALA A 80 -8.64 2.77 -6.93
N ALA A 81 -9.89 2.88 -6.47
CA ALA A 81 -10.28 3.65 -5.30
C ALA A 81 -9.60 3.14 -4.02
N HIS A 82 -9.44 1.82 -3.88
CA HIS A 82 -8.74 1.23 -2.73
C HIS A 82 -7.24 1.60 -2.71
N CYS A 83 -6.57 1.50 -3.86
CA CYS A 83 -5.16 1.89 -3.97
C CYS A 83 -4.97 3.41 -3.75
N ASP A 84 -5.90 4.23 -4.25
CA ASP A 84 -5.93 5.67 -4.02
C ASP A 84 -6.11 6.00 -2.53
N ALA A 85 -7.04 5.34 -1.84
CA ALA A 85 -7.28 5.54 -0.41
C ALA A 85 -5.99 5.30 0.39
N PHE A 86 -5.28 4.21 0.11
CA PHE A 86 -4.01 3.91 0.75
C PHE A 86 -2.91 4.92 0.39
N TRP A 87 -2.84 5.36 -0.87
CA TRP A 87 -1.90 6.37 -1.32
C TRP A 87 -2.11 7.72 -0.61
N PHE A 88 -3.37 8.16 -0.47
CA PHE A 88 -3.72 9.38 0.25
C PHE A 88 -3.45 9.28 1.73
N TRP A 89 -3.64 8.09 2.33
CA TRP A 89 -3.23 7.85 3.72
C TRP A 89 -1.71 7.95 3.90
N LEU A 90 -0.90 7.39 2.98
CA LEU A 90 0.56 7.58 3.03
C LEU A 90 0.92 9.09 2.91
N LYS A 91 0.19 9.83 2.07
CA LYS A 91 0.35 11.28 1.95
C LYS A 91 -0.04 12.03 3.22
N SER A 92 -1.11 11.63 3.92
CA SER A 92 -1.53 12.26 5.18
C SER A 92 -0.54 12.00 6.32
N LYS A 93 0.11 10.83 6.34
CA LYS A 93 1.29 10.53 7.17
C LYS A 93 2.53 11.37 6.83
N GLY A 94 2.46 12.21 5.79
CA GLY A 94 3.56 13.07 5.35
C GLY A 94 4.64 12.33 4.56
N ILE A 95 4.39 11.12 4.07
CA ILE A 95 5.31 10.46 3.12
C ILE A 95 5.29 11.28 1.82
N THR A 96 6.45 11.70 1.33
CA THR A 96 6.56 12.63 0.19
C THR A 96 7.09 11.99 -1.09
N ALA A 97 7.66 10.78 -1.00
CA ALA A 97 8.29 10.09 -2.11
C ALA A 97 7.88 8.61 -2.11
N TYR A 98 8.00 7.96 -3.27
CA TYR A 98 7.83 6.51 -3.46
C TYR A 98 6.46 5.93 -3.07
N ARG A 99 5.42 6.75 -2.82
CA ARG A 99 4.07 6.26 -2.45
C ARG A 99 3.52 5.23 -3.42
N SER A 100 3.60 5.48 -4.74
CA SER A 100 3.14 4.50 -5.73
C SER A 100 3.90 3.17 -5.64
N GLY A 101 5.21 3.21 -5.37
CA GLY A 101 5.99 1.99 -5.15
C GLY A 101 5.58 1.23 -3.90
N ILE A 102 5.28 1.95 -2.80
CA ILE A 102 4.81 1.34 -1.55
C ILE A 102 3.43 0.71 -1.75
N VAL A 103 2.48 1.43 -2.38
CA VAL A 103 1.13 0.92 -2.66
C VAL A 103 1.22 -0.33 -3.53
N MET A 104 1.97 -0.28 -4.63
CA MET A 104 2.16 -1.42 -5.55
C MET A 104 2.74 -2.63 -4.83
N ALA A 105 3.82 -2.45 -4.06
CA ALA A 105 4.45 -3.53 -3.31
C ALA A 105 3.48 -4.18 -2.31
N ILE A 106 2.77 -3.37 -1.51
CA ILE A 106 1.80 -3.89 -0.53
C ILE A 106 0.62 -4.56 -1.22
N ALA A 107 0.03 -3.93 -2.24
CA ALA A 107 -1.13 -4.46 -2.95
C ALA A 107 -0.82 -5.80 -3.61
N GLU A 108 0.31 -5.91 -4.32
CA GLU A 108 0.74 -7.19 -4.90
C GLU A 108 1.06 -8.23 -3.84
N LYS A 109 1.72 -7.86 -2.74
CA LYS A 109 2.01 -8.78 -1.64
C LYS A 109 0.73 -9.33 -1.04
N VAL A 110 -0.25 -8.48 -0.78
CA VAL A 110 -1.54 -8.88 -0.23
C VAL A 110 -2.32 -9.72 -1.22
N ASN A 111 -2.24 -9.43 -2.53
CA ASN A 111 -2.85 -10.25 -3.57
C ASN A 111 -2.31 -11.69 -3.62
N THR A 112 -1.05 -11.92 -3.20
CA THR A 112 -0.53 -13.30 -3.06
C THR A 112 -1.20 -14.09 -1.91
N MET A 113 -1.78 -13.40 -0.94
CA MET A 113 -2.45 -13.98 0.23
C MET A 113 -3.98 -13.99 0.09
N LEU A 114 -4.54 -12.95 -0.55
CA LEU A 114 -5.96 -12.70 -0.76
C LEU A 114 -6.19 -12.36 -2.26
N PRO A 115 -6.23 -13.37 -3.15
CA PRO A 115 -6.36 -13.13 -4.57
C PRO A 115 -7.63 -12.35 -4.93
N GLY A 116 -7.48 -11.39 -5.85
CA GLY A 116 -8.57 -10.52 -6.32
C GLY A 116 -8.66 -9.18 -5.61
N ILE A 117 -7.83 -8.91 -4.59
CA ILE A 117 -7.80 -7.60 -3.92
C ILE A 117 -7.11 -6.53 -4.76
N TYR A 118 -6.22 -6.93 -5.67
CA TYR A 118 -5.48 -6.04 -6.55
C TYR A 118 -5.43 -6.60 -7.97
N ASP A 119 -5.78 -5.77 -8.94
CA ASP A 119 -5.65 -6.04 -10.37
C ASP A 119 -4.89 -4.91 -11.07
N ALA A 120 -3.68 -5.20 -11.55
CA ALA A 120 -2.87 -4.24 -12.29
C ALA A 120 -3.49 -3.84 -13.64
N ALA A 121 -4.40 -4.65 -14.20
CA ALA A 121 -5.09 -4.35 -15.45
C ALA A 121 -6.07 -3.19 -15.32
N GLU A 122 -6.57 -2.88 -14.12
CA GLU A 122 -7.47 -1.74 -13.87
C GLU A 122 -6.77 -0.37 -14.00
N PHE A 123 -5.45 -0.35 -14.17
CA PHE A 123 -4.64 0.88 -14.25
C PHE A 123 -3.96 1.08 -15.63
N GLN A 124 -4.39 0.33 -16.65
CA GLN A 124 -3.83 0.37 -18.02
C GLN A 124 -4.58 1.34 -18.94
#